data_AF-A0A8D0L8C1-F1
#
_entry.id   AF-A0A8D0L8C1-F1
#
_cell.length_a   1.000
_cell.length_b   1.000
_cell.length_c   1.000
_cell.angle_alpha   90.00
_cell.angle_beta   90.00
_cell.angle_gamma   90.00
#
_symmetry.space_group_name_H-M   'P 1'
#
loop_
_entity.id
_entity.type
_entity.pdbx_description
1 polymer ?
#
loop_
_entity_poly.entity_id
_entity_poly.type
_entity_poly.pdbx_seq_one_letter_code
_entity_poly.pdbx_strand_id
1 'polypeptide(L)'
;LPHAPRKTIESFIFLTAATTGLAQPRVAELGLFAVHRRALEDHSMDPNPELRLSPRIADKLALCVDPQKPFHPKAEALTGLSNRSLGENRKPVFDQALVQVVQGFLARQAGPTCLVAHNGYKYDFPLLRTELDQVGADLPPGTRCLDTLPALRELEGAGQGSYKLRTLYKRYYGREPAGAHSAEGDTLALLMVFLAKAPELMEWAKHNARSWGEVRPMSL
;
A
#
# COMPACT_ATOMS: atom_id res chain seq x y z
N LEU A 1 13.29 -29.98 13.07
CA LEU A 1 13.67 -28.71 13.73
C LEU A 1 12.38 -27.93 14.00
N PRO A 2 12.01 -27.64 15.25
CA PRO A 2 10.88 -26.76 15.50
C PRO A 2 11.21 -25.40 14.86
N HIS A 3 10.34 -24.91 13.97
CA HIS A 3 10.50 -23.60 13.35
C HIS A 3 10.61 -22.56 14.46
N ALA A 4 11.67 -21.74 14.43
CA ALA A 4 11.77 -20.57 15.30
C ALA A 4 10.47 -19.76 15.18
N PRO A 5 9.91 -19.25 16.29
CA PRO A 5 8.67 -18.49 16.25
C PRO A 5 8.87 -17.30 15.30
N ARG A 6 7.97 -17.17 14.31
CA ARG A 6 8.02 -16.06 13.36
C ARG A 6 7.93 -14.77 14.16
N LYS A 7 8.89 -13.86 13.96
CA LYS A 7 8.89 -12.56 14.62
C LYS A 7 7.59 -11.81 14.29
N THR A 8 6.95 -11.27 15.33
CA THR A 8 5.75 -10.44 15.23
C THR A 8 6.02 -9.24 14.33
N ILE A 9 5.06 -8.88 13.48
CA ILE A 9 5.15 -7.65 12.68
C ILE A 9 4.84 -6.47 13.61
N GLU A 10 5.77 -5.52 13.70
CA GLU A 10 5.66 -4.34 14.56
C GLU A 10 5.08 -3.15 13.81
N SER A 11 5.37 -3.00 12.51
CA SER A 11 4.85 -1.91 11.69
C SER A 11 4.24 -2.39 10.38
N PHE A 12 3.07 -1.86 10.04
CA PHE A 12 2.38 -2.08 8.78
C PHE A 12 2.48 -0.82 7.92
N ILE A 13 2.94 -0.97 6.69
CA ILE A 13 3.17 0.12 5.75
C ILE A 13 2.23 -0.05 4.58
N PHE A 14 1.16 0.74 4.57
CA PHE A 14 0.16 0.74 3.53
C PHE A 14 0.70 1.42 2.29
N LEU A 15 0.60 0.75 1.15
CA LEU A 15 1.14 1.14 -0.14
C LEU A 15 0.01 1.21 -1.17
N THR A 16 -0.01 2.29 -1.93
CA THR A 16 -0.77 2.38 -3.19
C THR A 16 0.02 3.19 -4.21
N ALA A 17 -0.03 2.78 -5.48
CA ALA A 17 0.55 3.55 -6.59
C ALA A 17 -0.51 3.98 -7.61
N ALA A 18 -0.46 5.25 -8.02
CA ALA A 18 -1.11 5.69 -9.25
C ALA A 18 -0.15 5.48 -10.43
N THR A 19 -0.68 5.08 -11.57
CA THR A 19 0.14 4.66 -12.72
C THR A 19 -0.37 5.23 -14.04
N THR A 20 0.45 5.15 -15.07
CA THR A 20 0.09 5.57 -16.43
C THR A 20 -1.01 4.73 -17.08
N GLY A 21 -1.39 3.58 -16.52
CA GLY A 21 -2.37 2.67 -17.12
C GLY A 21 -2.27 1.22 -16.61
N LEU A 22 -2.85 0.28 -17.33
CA LEU A 22 -2.79 -1.16 -16.97
C LEU A 22 -1.78 -1.95 -17.81
N ALA A 23 -1.51 -1.52 -19.05
CA ALA A 23 -0.55 -2.17 -19.93
C ALA A 23 0.85 -1.55 -19.73
N GLN A 24 1.79 -2.34 -19.23
CA GLN A 24 3.16 -1.89 -18.90
C GLN A 24 3.17 -0.62 -18.04
N PRO A 25 2.47 -0.61 -16.89
CA PRO A 25 2.36 0.60 -16.07
C PRO A 25 3.73 1.13 -15.65
N ARG A 26 3.82 2.47 -15.54
CA ARG A 26 4.88 3.17 -14.82
C ARG A 26 4.28 3.92 -13.65
N VAL A 27 5.00 3.99 -12.54
CA VAL A 27 4.55 4.73 -11.36
C VAL A 27 4.54 6.23 -11.67
N ALA A 28 3.44 6.90 -11.33
CA ALA A 28 3.31 8.36 -11.44
C ALA A 28 2.97 9.03 -10.10
N GLU A 29 2.50 8.26 -9.12
CA GLU A 29 2.34 8.70 -7.74
C GLU A 29 2.49 7.51 -6.80
N LEU A 30 3.12 7.72 -5.66
CA LEU A 30 3.35 6.72 -4.62
C LEU A 30 2.81 7.23 -3.28
N GLY A 31 1.96 6.44 -2.63
CA GLY A 31 1.45 6.68 -1.28
C GLY A 31 1.92 5.61 -0.31
N LEU A 32 2.49 6.03 0.83
CA LEU A 32 3.03 5.17 1.88
C LEU A 32 2.62 5.68 3.26
N PHE A 33 1.78 4.93 3.98
CA PHE A 33 1.42 5.25 5.37
C PHE A 33 1.95 4.15 6.30
N ALA A 34 2.78 4.49 7.27
CA ALA A 34 3.29 3.54 8.26
C ALA A 34 2.58 3.70 9.60
N VAL A 35 2.10 2.58 10.13
CA VAL A 35 1.39 2.52 11.42
C VAL A 35 1.94 1.37 12.25
N HIS A 36 2.27 1.66 13.50
CA HIS A 36 2.71 0.65 14.46
C HIS A 36 1.53 -0.25 14.89
N ARG A 37 1.79 -1.53 15.15
CA ARG A 37 0.77 -2.53 15.55
C ARG A 37 -0.10 -2.06 16.71
N ARG A 38 0.50 -1.43 17.72
CA ARG A 38 -0.22 -0.89 18.89
C ARG A 38 -1.27 0.14 18.49
N ALA A 39 -0.95 1.04 17.57
CA ALA A 39 -1.90 2.04 17.11
C ALA A 39 -3.07 1.42 16.31
N LEU A 40 -2.86 0.25 15.67
CA LEU A 40 -3.93 -0.51 15.03
C LEU A 40 -4.79 -1.27 16.07
N GLU A 41 -4.17 -1.83 17.10
CA GLU A 41 -4.82 -2.53 18.21
C GLU A 41 -5.68 -1.56 19.05
N ASP A 42 -5.10 -0.45 19.50
CA ASP A 42 -5.78 0.55 20.34
C ASP A 42 -6.99 1.13 19.61
N HIS A 43 -6.86 1.40 18.30
CA HIS A 43 -7.94 1.92 17.48
C HIS A 43 -9.11 0.94 17.33
N SER A 44 -8.86 -0.38 17.35
CA SER A 44 -9.94 -1.38 17.31
C SER A 44 -10.79 -1.39 18.60
N MET A 45 -10.22 -0.89 19.70
CA MET A 45 -10.81 -0.94 21.04
C MET A 45 -11.39 0.41 21.53
N ASP A 46 -11.18 1.52 20.81
CA ASP A 46 -11.60 2.86 21.26
C ASP A 46 -13.14 2.99 21.35
N PRO A 47 -13.73 3.33 22.50
CA PRO A 47 -15.20 3.41 22.62
C PRO A 47 -15.82 4.56 21.82
N ASN A 48 -15.05 5.55 21.32
CA ASN A 48 -15.56 6.68 20.57
C ASN A 48 -15.47 6.45 19.03
N PRO A 49 -16.61 6.29 18.32
CA PRO A 49 -16.63 6.07 16.88
C PRO A 49 -16.00 7.21 16.05
N GLU A 50 -15.99 8.44 16.56
CA GLU A 50 -15.39 9.59 15.87
C GLU A 50 -13.87 9.60 15.95
N LEU A 51 -13.28 8.99 16.98
CA LEU A 51 -11.82 8.82 17.08
C LEU A 51 -11.32 7.60 16.29
N ARG A 52 -12.23 6.72 15.87
CA ARG A 52 -11.96 5.59 14.95
C ARG A 52 -11.85 6.00 13.48
N LEU A 53 -11.67 7.29 13.17
CA LEU A 53 -11.64 7.78 11.79
C LEU A 53 -10.30 7.54 11.09
N SER A 54 -9.18 7.52 11.81
CA SER A 54 -7.86 7.05 11.35
C SER A 54 -6.86 7.12 12.53
N PRO A 55 -5.81 6.29 12.58
CA PRO A 55 -4.82 6.33 13.65
C PRO A 55 -4.09 7.67 13.66
N ARG A 56 -4.09 8.37 14.81
CA ARG A 56 -3.41 9.67 14.95
C ARG A 56 -1.90 9.56 14.85
N ILE A 57 -1.33 8.44 15.30
CA ILE A 57 0.10 8.16 15.28
C ILE A 57 0.39 7.35 14.01
N ALA A 58 0.81 8.05 12.96
CA ALA A 58 1.17 7.47 11.68
C ALA A 58 2.20 8.36 10.97
N ASP A 59 3.15 7.75 10.28
CA ASP A 59 4.05 8.44 9.35
C ASP A 59 3.45 8.34 7.93
N LYS A 60 3.53 9.41 7.14
CA LYS A 60 2.95 9.47 5.79
C LYS A 60 3.96 10.03 4.79
N LEU A 61 4.02 9.41 3.62
CA LEU A 61 4.80 9.86 2.48
C LEU A 61 3.93 9.76 1.22
N ALA A 62 3.83 10.85 0.47
CA ALA A 62 3.14 10.93 -0.81
C ALA A 62 4.05 11.65 -1.81
N LEU A 63 4.34 11.01 -2.94
CA LEU A 63 5.30 11.51 -3.93
C LEU A 63 4.74 11.35 -5.35
N CYS A 64 4.68 12.43 -6.11
CA CYS A 64 4.48 12.37 -7.56
C CYS A 64 5.80 12.06 -8.27
N VAL A 65 5.71 11.31 -9.36
CA VAL A 65 6.84 10.83 -10.16
C VAL A 65 6.56 11.15 -11.63
N ASP A 66 7.56 11.61 -12.38
CA ASP A 66 7.48 11.61 -13.84
C ASP A 66 7.65 10.18 -14.36
N PRO A 67 6.59 9.55 -14.92
CA PRO A 67 6.64 8.16 -15.33
C PRO A 67 7.47 7.91 -16.60
N GLN A 68 7.90 8.98 -17.30
CA GLN A 68 8.57 8.90 -18.61
C GLN A 68 7.81 8.04 -19.64
N LYS A 69 6.49 7.94 -19.47
CA LYS A 69 5.59 7.19 -20.34
C LYS A 69 4.27 7.97 -20.46
N PRO A 70 3.67 8.05 -21.66
CA PRO A 70 2.35 8.66 -21.83
C PRO A 70 1.28 7.99 -20.97
N PHE A 71 0.44 8.79 -20.33
CA PHE A 71 -0.77 8.26 -19.69
C PHE A 71 -1.74 7.70 -20.73
N HIS A 72 -2.38 6.59 -20.38
CA HIS A 72 -3.61 6.18 -21.03
C HIS A 72 -4.73 7.16 -20.66
N PRO A 73 -5.62 7.58 -21.59
CA PRO A 73 -6.64 8.60 -21.31
C PRO A 73 -7.51 8.31 -20.09
N LYS A 74 -7.87 7.04 -19.89
CA LYS A 74 -8.62 6.59 -18.70
C LYS A 74 -7.83 6.75 -17.39
N ALA A 75 -6.52 6.54 -17.39
CA ALA A 75 -5.71 6.69 -16.19
C ALA A 75 -5.53 8.17 -15.83
N GLU A 76 -5.29 9.02 -16.83
CA GLU A 76 -5.25 10.47 -16.67
C GLU A 76 -6.58 11.01 -16.12
N ALA A 77 -7.71 10.59 -16.69
CA ALA A 77 -9.03 11.01 -16.23
C ALA A 77 -9.37 10.54 -14.80
N LEU A 78 -8.92 9.34 -14.40
CA LEU A 78 -9.18 8.82 -13.06
C LEU A 78 -8.30 9.49 -12.00
N THR A 79 -7.00 9.62 -12.29
CA THR A 79 -6.01 10.09 -11.30
C THR A 79 -5.90 11.61 -11.26
N GLY A 80 -6.32 12.31 -12.32
CA GLY A 80 -6.07 13.73 -12.50
C GLY A 80 -4.60 14.07 -12.80
N LEU A 81 -3.74 13.07 -12.99
CA LEU A 81 -2.33 13.24 -13.34
C LEU A 81 -2.14 13.16 -14.85
N SER A 82 -1.22 13.96 -15.37
CA SER A 82 -0.84 13.96 -16.78
C SER A 82 0.65 14.20 -16.93
N ASN A 83 1.25 13.76 -18.03
CA ASN A 83 2.65 14.07 -18.32
C ASN A 83 2.90 15.59 -18.32
N ARG A 84 1.94 16.37 -18.83
CA ARG A 84 2.00 17.83 -18.84
C ARG A 84 2.06 18.41 -17.42
N SER A 85 1.10 18.06 -16.56
CA SER A 85 1.03 18.60 -15.20
C SER A 85 2.25 18.20 -14.36
N LEU A 86 2.72 16.95 -14.48
CA LEU A 86 3.93 16.47 -13.81
C LEU A 86 5.18 17.20 -14.31
N GLY A 87 5.30 17.42 -15.63
CA GLY A 87 6.42 18.14 -16.24
C GLY A 87 6.45 19.63 -15.89
N GLU A 88 5.30 20.31 -15.92
CA GLU A 88 5.17 21.72 -15.51
C GLU A 88 5.54 21.90 -14.02
N ASN A 89 5.23 20.91 -13.18
CA ASN A 89 5.63 20.86 -11.77
C ASN A 89 7.04 20.26 -11.53
N ARG A 90 7.79 20.00 -12.60
CA ARG A 90 9.18 19.49 -12.58
C ARG A 90 9.36 18.28 -11.67
N LYS A 91 8.42 17.34 -11.70
CA LYS A 91 8.54 16.13 -10.89
C LYS A 91 9.71 15.28 -11.40
N PRO A 92 10.56 14.77 -10.49
CA PRO A 92 11.64 13.88 -10.87
C PRO A 92 11.09 12.52 -11.28
N VAL A 93 11.91 11.76 -11.99
CA VAL A 93 11.62 10.37 -12.36
C VAL A 93 11.75 9.45 -11.14
N PHE A 94 11.43 8.16 -11.29
CA PHE A 94 11.73 7.17 -10.26
C PHE A 94 13.25 6.94 -10.23
N ASP A 95 13.96 7.65 -9.34
CA ASP A 95 15.42 7.68 -9.27
C ASP A 95 15.98 7.24 -7.91
N GLN A 96 17.30 7.28 -7.77
CA GLN A 96 17.99 6.91 -6.55
C GLN A 96 17.62 7.80 -5.35
N ALA A 97 17.28 9.08 -5.58
CA ALA A 97 16.89 9.99 -4.51
C ALA A 97 15.52 9.59 -3.93
N LEU A 98 14.55 9.26 -4.80
CA LEU A 98 13.28 8.69 -4.37
C LEU A 98 13.49 7.41 -3.57
N VAL A 99 14.33 6.50 -4.06
CA VAL A 99 14.65 5.25 -3.36
C VAL A 99 15.21 5.52 -1.96
N GLN A 100 16.16 6.45 -1.83
CA GLN A 100 16.73 6.81 -0.53
C GLN A 100 15.67 7.35 0.44
N VAL A 101 14.72 8.15 -0.06
CA VAL A 101 13.57 8.62 0.75
C VAL A 101 12.71 7.46 1.21
N VAL A 102 12.36 6.52 0.32
CA VAL A 102 11.54 5.35 0.67
C VAL A 102 12.28 4.43 1.66
N GLN A 103 13.56 4.14 1.42
CA GLN A 103 14.37 3.32 2.33
C GLN A 103 14.51 3.98 3.70
N GLY A 104 14.77 5.30 3.74
CA GLY A 104 14.83 6.07 4.98
C GLY A 104 13.49 6.08 5.73
N PHE A 105 12.38 6.23 5.01
CA PHE A 105 11.04 6.14 5.57
C PHE A 105 10.79 4.77 6.23
N LEU A 106 11.14 3.68 5.55
CA LEU A 106 11.01 2.31 6.08
C LEU A 106 11.96 2.04 7.26
N ALA A 107 13.19 2.54 7.21
CA ALA A 107 14.20 2.36 8.26
C ALA A 107 13.83 3.03 9.59
N ARG A 108 12.96 4.05 9.55
CA ARG A 108 12.43 4.71 10.76
C ARG A 108 11.38 3.88 11.49
N GLN A 109 10.81 2.86 10.84
CA GLN A 109 9.70 2.09 11.39
C GLN A 109 10.22 0.94 12.25
N ALA A 110 9.49 0.61 13.32
CA ALA A 110 9.81 -0.53 14.16
C ALA A 110 9.68 -1.83 13.33
N GLY A 111 10.76 -2.60 13.25
CA GLY A 111 10.79 -3.86 12.53
C GLY A 111 10.39 -5.06 13.41
N PRO A 112 10.00 -6.20 12.83
CA PRO A 112 9.78 -6.46 11.40
C PRO A 112 8.65 -5.62 10.78
N THR A 113 8.88 -5.14 9.56
CA THR A 113 7.94 -4.34 8.78
C THR A 113 7.16 -5.21 7.78
N CYS A 114 5.92 -4.82 7.49
CA CYS A 114 5.09 -5.45 6.47
C CYS A 114 4.47 -4.40 5.55
N LEU A 115 4.84 -4.43 4.27
CA LEU A 115 4.11 -3.71 3.22
C LEU A 115 2.71 -4.31 3.07
N VAL A 116 1.70 -3.46 2.96
CA VAL A 116 0.31 -3.84 2.81
C VAL A 116 -0.23 -3.15 1.56
N ALA A 117 -0.75 -3.91 0.60
CA ALA A 117 -1.41 -3.37 -0.58
C ALA A 117 -2.69 -4.16 -0.86
N HIS A 118 -3.58 -3.61 -1.67
CA HIS A 118 -4.84 -4.25 -2.04
C HIS A 118 -4.76 -4.77 -3.47
N ASN A 119 -4.83 -6.09 -3.67
CA ASN A 119 -4.42 -6.76 -4.91
C ASN A 119 -2.93 -6.59 -5.21
N GLY A 120 -2.12 -6.37 -4.17
CA GLY A 120 -0.71 -6.01 -4.25
C GLY A 120 0.15 -7.03 -4.98
N TYR A 121 -0.06 -8.34 -4.77
CA TYR A 121 0.76 -9.37 -5.45
C TYR A 121 0.53 -9.43 -6.96
N LYS A 122 -0.58 -8.86 -7.45
CA LYS A 122 -0.88 -8.78 -8.89
C LYS A 122 -0.58 -7.40 -9.46
N TYR A 123 -0.21 -6.41 -8.63
CA TYR A 123 -0.09 -5.02 -9.09
C TYR A 123 1.02 -4.25 -8.37
N ASP A 124 0.76 -3.67 -7.20
CA ASP A 124 1.67 -2.72 -6.55
C ASP A 124 3.05 -3.32 -6.23
N PHE A 125 3.10 -4.57 -5.74
CA PHE A 125 4.38 -5.18 -5.36
C PHE A 125 5.25 -5.50 -6.59
N PRO A 126 4.76 -6.22 -7.63
CA PRO A 126 5.55 -6.43 -8.84
C PRO A 126 5.95 -5.14 -9.55
N LEU A 127 5.07 -4.12 -9.55
CA LEU A 127 5.37 -2.82 -10.16
C LEU A 127 6.50 -2.11 -9.41
N LEU A 128 6.39 -1.99 -8.08
CA LEU A 128 7.44 -1.38 -7.25
C LEU A 128 8.76 -2.15 -7.40
N ARG A 129 8.72 -3.48 -7.50
CA ARG A 129 9.90 -4.31 -7.75
C ARG A 129 10.55 -3.95 -9.08
N THR A 130 9.75 -3.83 -10.14
CA THR A 130 10.24 -3.42 -11.46
C THR A 130 10.89 -2.04 -11.45
N GLU A 131 10.29 -1.05 -10.78
CA GLU A 131 10.88 0.30 -10.69
C GLU A 131 12.19 0.31 -9.87
N LEU A 132 12.24 -0.44 -8.77
CA LEU A 132 13.45 -0.58 -7.95
C LEU A 132 14.59 -1.28 -8.70
N ASP A 133 14.28 -2.38 -9.40
CA ASP A 133 15.28 -3.14 -10.16
C ASP A 133 15.88 -2.27 -11.30
N GLN A 134 15.07 -1.40 -11.94
CA GLN A 134 15.54 -0.49 -12.99
C GLN A 134 16.60 0.51 -12.51
N VAL A 135 16.57 0.89 -11.23
CA VAL A 135 17.56 1.79 -10.62
C VAL A 135 18.60 1.06 -9.77
N GLY A 136 18.64 -0.27 -9.84
CA GLY A 136 19.60 -1.09 -9.10
C GLY A 136 19.43 -1.03 -7.58
N ALA A 137 18.18 -0.85 -7.11
CA ALA A 137 17.84 -0.73 -5.71
C ALA A 137 16.96 -1.89 -5.21
N ASP A 138 16.86 -2.03 -3.89
CA ASP A 138 15.93 -2.96 -3.24
C ASP A 138 15.41 -2.38 -1.92
N LEU A 139 14.37 -2.97 -1.35
CA LEU A 139 13.86 -2.61 -0.02
C LEU A 139 14.73 -3.22 1.10
N PRO A 140 14.63 -2.70 2.34
CA PRO A 140 15.37 -3.26 3.46
C PRO A 140 15.15 -4.78 3.63
N PRO A 141 16.22 -5.55 3.93
CA PRO A 141 16.11 -6.99 4.14
C PRO A 141 15.09 -7.34 5.22
N GLY A 142 14.34 -8.43 5.00
CA GLY A 142 13.31 -8.88 5.94
C GLY A 142 11.99 -8.14 5.88
N THR A 143 11.83 -7.18 4.95
CA THR A 143 10.52 -6.60 4.62
C THR A 143 9.56 -7.71 4.19
N ARG A 144 8.38 -7.76 4.82
CA ARG A 144 7.29 -8.68 4.45
C ARG A 144 6.23 -7.98 3.63
N CYS A 145 5.38 -8.76 2.96
CA CYS A 145 4.28 -8.27 2.14
C CYS A 145 2.96 -8.96 2.49
N LEU A 146 1.89 -8.18 2.49
CA LEU A 146 0.53 -8.62 2.75
C LEU A 146 -0.41 -8.06 1.67
N ASP A 147 -1.21 -8.93 1.07
CA ASP A 147 -2.26 -8.52 0.15
C ASP A 147 -3.62 -8.66 0.83
N THR A 148 -4.30 -7.52 1.01
CA THR A 148 -5.58 -7.50 1.74
C THR A 148 -6.73 -8.11 0.94
N LEU A 149 -6.63 -8.19 -0.39
CA LEU A 149 -7.69 -8.76 -1.22
C LEU A 149 -7.92 -10.26 -0.96
N PRO A 150 -6.92 -11.15 -1.10
CA PRO A 150 -7.10 -12.56 -0.78
C PRO A 150 -7.32 -12.78 0.72
N ALA A 151 -6.66 -12.01 1.59
CA ALA A 151 -6.83 -12.14 3.04
C ALA A 151 -8.28 -11.89 3.49
N LEU A 152 -8.88 -10.78 3.04
CA LEU A 152 -10.27 -10.46 3.39
C LEU A 152 -11.27 -11.43 2.78
N ARG A 153 -11.01 -11.95 1.57
CA ARG A 153 -11.86 -12.99 0.95
C ARG A 153 -11.89 -14.28 1.76
N GLU A 154 -10.75 -14.65 2.33
CA GLU A 154 -10.65 -15.83 3.19
C GLU A 154 -11.34 -15.59 4.54
N LEU A 155 -11.07 -14.44 5.18
CA LEU A 155 -11.60 -14.10 6.50
C LEU A 155 -13.11 -13.90 6.52
N GLU A 156 -13.70 -13.30 5.48
CA GLU A 156 -15.15 -13.03 5.41
C GLU A 156 -15.94 -14.12 4.66
N GLY A 157 -15.25 -15.05 4.00
CA GLY A 157 -15.83 -16.10 3.18
C GLY A 157 -16.20 -15.64 1.75
N ALA A 158 -16.21 -16.63 0.84
CA ALA A 158 -16.69 -16.43 -0.53
C ALA A 158 -18.20 -16.14 -0.53
N GLY A 159 -18.64 -15.12 -1.29
CA GLY A 159 -20.07 -14.81 -1.46
C GLY A 159 -20.52 -13.44 -0.94
N GLN A 160 -19.68 -12.70 -0.23
CA GLN A 160 -19.98 -11.34 0.28
C GLN A 160 -20.02 -10.25 -0.82
N GLY A 161 -19.96 -10.62 -2.10
CA GLY A 161 -19.94 -9.70 -3.24
C GLY A 161 -18.53 -9.21 -3.62
N SER A 162 -18.43 -7.99 -4.14
CA SER A 162 -17.17 -7.39 -4.61
C SER A 162 -16.23 -7.07 -3.45
N TYR A 163 -14.94 -7.37 -3.64
CA TYR A 163 -13.87 -7.03 -2.70
C TYR A 163 -12.98 -5.91 -3.25
N LYS A 164 -13.45 -5.11 -4.20
CA LYS A 164 -12.73 -3.89 -4.60
C LYS A 164 -12.59 -2.97 -3.38
N LEU A 165 -11.45 -2.29 -3.25
CA LEU A 165 -11.14 -1.42 -2.11
C LEU A 165 -12.29 -0.47 -1.74
N ARG A 166 -12.83 0.27 -2.72
CA ARG A 166 -13.96 1.19 -2.52
C ARG A 166 -15.23 0.47 -2.04
N THR A 167 -15.50 -0.73 -2.56
CA THR A 167 -16.65 -1.54 -2.11
C THR A 167 -16.50 -1.95 -0.66
N LEU A 168 -15.30 -2.40 -0.26
CA LEU A 168 -15.01 -2.78 1.13
C LEU A 168 -15.13 -1.58 2.07
N TYR A 169 -14.53 -0.45 1.69
CA TYR A 169 -14.63 0.79 2.46
C TYR A 169 -16.09 1.20 2.68
N LYS A 170 -16.90 1.21 1.61
CA LYS A 170 -18.32 1.52 1.70
C LYS A 170 -19.09 0.51 2.56
N ARG A 171 -18.77 -0.78 2.47
CA ARG A 171 -19.39 -1.83 3.28
C ARG A 171 -19.13 -1.61 4.77
N TYR A 172 -17.90 -1.26 5.15
CA TYR A 172 -17.52 -1.12 6.56
C TYR A 172 -17.93 0.22 7.18
N TYR A 173 -17.97 1.30 6.38
CA TYR A 173 -18.16 2.65 6.90
C TYR A 173 -19.42 3.36 6.38
N GLY A 174 -20.20 2.74 5.50
CA GLY A 174 -21.47 3.29 4.97
C GLY A 174 -21.31 4.50 4.05
N ARG A 175 -20.08 4.87 3.66
CA ARG A 175 -19.76 6.08 2.86
C ARG A 175 -18.67 5.81 1.84
N GLU A 176 -18.52 6.68 0.86
CA GLU A 176 -17.41 6.61 -0.10
C GLU A 176 -16.10 7.13 0.53
N PRO A 177 -14.93 6.62 0.09
CA PRO A 177 -13.65 7.18 0.51
C PRO A 177 -13.43 8.57 -0.09
N ALA A 178 -12.84 9.47 0.69
CA ALA A 178 -12.40 10.78 0.21
C ALA A 178 -11.10 10.64 -0.61
N GLY A 179 -10.90 11.51 -1.60
CA GLY A 179 -9.66 11.53 -2.39
C GLY A 179 -9.44 10.28 -3.25
N ALA A 180 -10.50 9.55 -3.61
CA ALA A 180 -10.38 8.34 -4.41
C ALA A 180 -9.59 8.60 -5.72
N HIS A 181 -8.75 7.63 -6.09
CA HIS A 181 -7.86 7.67 -7.26
C HIS A 181 -6.63 8.58 -7.16
N SER A 182 -6.40 9.25 -6.03
CA SER A 182 -5.04 9.67 -5.65
C SER A 182 -4.34 8.58 -4.84
N ALA A 183 -3.02 8.47 -4.95
CA ALA A 183 -2.27 7.46 -4.19
C ALA A 183 -2.42 7.70 -2.67
N GLU A 184 -2.44 8.94 -2.21
CA GLU A 184 -2.67 9.27 -0.80
C GLU A 184 -4.07 8.84 -0.32
N GLY A 185 -5.12 9.20 -1.09
CA GLY A 185 -6.50 8.90 -0.73
C GLY A 185 -6.80 7.40 -0.73
N ASP A 186 -6.31 6.68 -1.73
CA ASP A 186 -6.45 5.22 -1.80
C ASP A 186 -5.61 4.51 -0.72
N THR A 187 -4.42 5.05 -0.35
CA THR A 187 -3.63 4.53 0.78
C THR A 187 -4.39 4.72 2.11
N LEU A 188 -5.04 5.87 2.31
CA LEU A 188 -5.89 6.09 3.47
C LEU A 188 -7.07 5.12 3.48
N ALA A 189 -7.75 4.94 2.34
CA ALA A 189 -8.86 4.01 2.22
C ALA A 189 -8.43 2.57 2.54
N LEU A 190 -7.24 2.16 2.10
CA LEU A 190 -6.65 0.86 2.42
C LEU A 190 -6.36 0.70 3.91
N LEU A 191 -5.74 1.71 4.55
CA LEU A 191 -5.54 1.72 6.00
C LEU A 191 -6.88 1.56 6.74
N MET A 192 -7.91 2.29 6.32
CA MET A 192 -9.24 2.20 6.94
C MET A 192 -9.91 0.84 6.74
N VAL A 193 -9.80 0.26 5.55
CA VAL A 193 -10.27 -1.12 5.29
C VAL A 193 -9.54 -2.13 6.16
N PHE A 194 -8.22 -1.94 6.36
CA PHE A 194 -7.44 -2.78 7.26
C PHE A 194 -7.90 -2.63 8.71
N LEU A 195 -8.12 -1.40 9.19
CA LEU A 195 -8.57 -1.12 10.56
C LEU A 195 -9.90 -1.79 10.92
N ALA A 196 -10.82 -1.88 9.96
CA ALA A 196 -12.11 -2.54 10.16
C ALA A 196 -11.99 -4.03 10.53
N LYS A 197 -10.84 -4.65 10.24
CA LYS A 197 -10.51 -6.06 10.47
C LYS A 197 -9.10 -6.25 11.02
N ALA A 198 -8.60 -5.27 11.78
CA ALA A 198 -7.19 -5.24 12.17
C ALA A 198 -6.76 -6.47 12.98
N PRO A 199 -7.49 -6.91 14.02
CA PRO A 199 -7.12 -8.11 14.77
C PRO A 199 -6.97 -9.35 13.87
N GLU A 200 -7.94 -9.58 12.99
CA GLU A 200 -7.98 -10.74 12.09
C GLU A 200 -6.90 -10.67 11.02
N LEU A 201 -6.70 -9.49 10.41
CA LEU A 201 -5.67 -9.29 9.39
C LEU A 201 -4.25 -9.37 9.96
N MET A 202 -4.02 -8.85 11.17
CA MET A 202 -2.72 -8.99 11.83
C MET A 202 -2.43 -10.44 12.17
N GLU A 203 -3.42 -11.20 12.63
CA GLU A 203 -3.27 -12.63 12.89
C GLU A 203 -3.03 -13.44 11.59
N TRP A 204 -3.78 -13.12 10.54
CA TRP A 204 -3.60 -13.72 9.22
C TRP A 204 -2.20 -13.42 8.66
N ALA A 205 -1.70 -12.19 8.83
CA ALA A 205 -0.38 -11.77 8.37
C ALA A 205 0.78 -12.51 9.04
N LYS A 206 0.67 -12.91 10.32
CA LYS A 206 1.69 -13.73 10.99
C LYS A 206 1.98 -15.01 10.20
N HIS A 207 0.93 -15.62 9.66
CA HIS A 207 0.97 -16.91 8.97
C HIS A 207 1.18 -16.78 7.46
N ASN A 208 0.71 -15.71 6.84
CA ASN A 208 0.60 -15.64 5.37
C ASN A 208 1.38 -14.49 4.71
N ALA A 209 1.90 -13.53 5.48
CA ALA A 209 2.74 -12.48 4.89
C ALA A 209 4.03 -13.09 4.32
N ARG A 210 4.38 -12.73 3.09
CA ARG A 210 5.51 -13.33 2.35
C ARG A 210 6.73 -12.42 2.37
N SER A 211 7.91 -12.96 2.09
CA SER A 211 9.10 -12.13 1.95
C SER A 211 8.99 -11.23 0.73
N TRP A 212 9.42 -9.96 0.83
CA TRP A 212 9.59 -9.10 -0.34
C TRP A 212 10.52 -9.73 -1.40
N GLY A 213 11.53 -10.51 -0.97
CA GLY A 213 12.42 -11.22 -1.89
C GLY A 213 11.75 -12.31 -2.73
N GLU A 214 10.51 -12.69 -2.42
CA GLU A 214 9.71 -13.61 -3.24
C GLU A 214 8.90 -12.87 -4.33
N VAL A 215 8.77 -11.54 -4.23
CA VAL A 215 8.08 -10.73 -5.23
C VAL A 215 8.91 -10.68 -6.50
N ARG A 216 8.30 -11.09 -7.61
CA ARG A 216 8.90 -11.00 -8.94
C ARG A 216 8.55 -9.67 -9.60
N PRO A 217 9.43 -9.11 -10.44
CA PRO A 217 9.12 -7.94 -11.25
C PRO A 217 7.86 -8.16 -12.07
N MET A 218 7.09 -7.10 -12.30
CA MET A 218 5.97 -7.11 -13.23
C MET A 218 6.50 -7.45 -14.62
N SER A 219 5.89 -8.45 -15.27
CA SER A 219 6.14 -8.73 -16.68
C SER A 219 5.63 -7.55 -17.51
N LEU A 220 6.57 -6.80 -18.09
CA LEU A 220 6.30 -5.73 -19.04
C LEU A 220 6.03 -6.33 -20.43
#